data_AF-A0A9P4WZA3-F1
#
_entry.id   AF-A0A9P4WZA3-F1
#
_cell.length_a   1.000
_cell.length_b   1.000
_cell.length_c   1.000
_cell.angle_alpha   90.00
_cell.angle_beta   90.00
_cell.angle_gamma   90.00
#
_symmetry.space_group_name_H-M   'P 1'
#
loop_
_entity.id
_entity.type
_entity.pdbx_description
1 polymer ?
#
loop_
_entity_poly.entity_id
_entity_poly.type
_entity_poly.pdbx_seq_one_letter_code
_entity_poly.pdbx_strand_id
1 'polypeptide(L)'
;MPAESACPIPGVDQALSSYINSRDDTLRIRRTLSRYLTSSIRPVNNATQNQHVNHECPQGISATSTNPPGLKDSRIAYLHALRAKAQAEAKHRELQASLEDLQSRHLDENPTLPQSDHDDESTRGYVTLLRQRRKLAELNVVQESLEKLLAAKPPTRHHDPRDHIQDTIGEQPDLPAERLEQISQPEDNESSIFKLKQEVLEARSRMDRAHMARKQATNAMGDQPGLQEQVHALEKARNEIVEWMQGELAKMEEDSLFLEDASPIKRSVREDAPIDLGSAEARIRASYDRYTAARIALIESYSSLTEPSREVDKADADATAQDSVEPEKTTSMVRPITKLLPHLPLLARFAQNERSLLQQAVYLQGQLAASDQELEEALLRLSGESHLLPAGSKDASAWGKVAKETENVTETFVKEHLQESRQEVSSISAIVDLCSLRSKVLASK
;
A
#
# COMPACT_ATOMS: atom_id res chain seq x y z
N MET A 1 -3.28 29.85 -35.07
CA MET A 1 -3.81 30.71 -33.99
C MET A 1 -4.51 29.76 -33.02
N PRO A 2 -3.99 29.54 -31.80
CA PRO A 2 -4.71 28.74 -30.81
C PRO A 2 -6.01 29.45 -30.45
N ALA A 3 -7.09 28.68 -30.26
CA ALA A 3 -8.38 29.23 -29.86
C ALA A 3 -8.29 29.61 -28.37
N GLU A 4 -8.41 30.91 -28.09
CA GLU A 4 -8.57 31.44 -26.74
C GLU A 4 -9.98 31.09 -26.25
N SER A 5 -10.14 29.93 -25.63
CA SER A 5 -11.24 29.71 -24.69
C SER A 5 -10.64 29.71 -23.30
N ALA A 6 -10.45 30.91 -22.74
CA ALA A 6 -10.02 31.08 -21.36
C ALA A 6 -11.08 30.48 -20.44
N CYS A 7 -10.82 29.28 -19.92
CA CYS A 7 -11.61 28.76 -18.81
C CYS A 7 -11.41 29.70 -17.61
N PRO A 8 -12.48 30.02 -16.85
CA PRO A 8 -12.41 30.98 -15.74
C PRO A 8 -11.52 30.51 -14.57
N ILE A 9 -11.05 29.25 -14.59
CA ILE A 9 -10.21 28.65 -13.56
C ILE A 9 -8.89 28.21 -14.22
N PRO A 10 -7.74 28.84 -13.91
CA PRO A 10 -6.47 28.56 -14.58
C PRO A 10 -5.91 27.16 -14.29
N GLY A 11 -6.23 26.58 -13.13
CA GLY A 11 -5.83 25.20 -12.80
C GLY A 11 -6.50 24.15 -13.69
N VAL A 12 -7.77 24.39 -14.06
CA VAL A 12 -8.51 23.51 -14.97
C VAL A 12 -7.97 23.66 -16.40
N ASP A 13 -7.66 24.88 -16.84
CA ASP A 13 -7.05 25.12 -18.15
C ASP A 13 -5.68 24.46 -18.25
N GLN A 14 -4.86 24.53 -17.20
CA GLN A 14 -3.55 23.86 -17.15
C GLN A 14 -3.69 22.33 -17.21
N ALA A 15 -4.62 21.75 -16.45
CA ALA A 15 -4.86 20.30 -16.46
C ALA A 15 -5.42 19.81 -17.81
N LEU A 16 -6.36 20.56 -18.40
CA LEU A 16 -7.01 20.22 -19.66
C LEU A 16 -6.21 20.67 -20.89
N SER A 17 -5.18 21.51 -20.76
CA SER A 17 -4.35 22.01 -21.86
C SER A 17 -3.75 20.89 -22.74
N SER A 18 -3.46 19.74 -22.15
CA SER A 18 -2.96 18.56 -22.87
C SER A 18 -4.03 17.90 -23.76
N TYR A 19 -5.30 18.05 -23.38
CA TYR A 19 -6.49 17.49 -24.05
C TYR A 19 -7.19 18.49 -24.98
N ILE A 20 -7.09 19.78 -24.71
CA ILE A 20 -7.60 20.86 -25.56
C ILE A 20 -6.65 21.03 -26.75
N ASN A 21 -7.16 20.88 -27.96
CA ASN A 21 -6.37 21.02 -29.19
C ASN A 21 -7.13 21.89 -30.18
N SER A 22 -6.39 22.64 -31.00
CA SER A 22 -7.00 23.39 -32.11
C SER A 22 -7.73 22.42 -33.06
N ARG A 23 -8.73 22.93 -33.78
CA ARG A 23 -9.47 22.16 -34.79
C ARG A 23 -8.52 21.54 -35.83
N ASP A 24 -7.51 22.29 -36.26
CA ASP A 24 -6.53 21.83 -37.24
C ASP A 24 -5.62 20.73 -36.68
N ASP A 25 -5.18 20.88 -35.43
CA ASP A 25 -4.38 19.86 -34.73
C ASP A 25 -5.18 18.58 -34.54
N THR A 26 -6.46 18.70 -34.17
CA THR A 26 -7.37 17.57 -34.01
C THR A 26 -7.56 16.82 -35.33
N LEU A 27 -7.71 17.53 -36.45
CA LEU A 27 -7.80 16.93 -37.78
C LEU A 27 -6.47 16.26 -38.19
N ARG A 28 -5.33 16.86 -37.87
CA ARG A 28 -4.00 16.28 -38.13
C ARG A 28 -3.75 15.02 -37.32
N ILE A 29 -4.12 15.03 -36.04
CA ILE A 29 -4.03 13.87 -35.14
C ILE A 29 -4.96 12.75 -35.62
N ARG A 30 -6.21 13.07 -36.00
CA ARG A 30 -7.14 12.08 -36.54
C ARG A 30 -6.61 11.43 -37.81
N ARG A 31 -6.05 12.21 -38.74
CA ARG A 31 -5.46 11.72 -40.00
C ARG A 31 -4.23 10.84 -39.78
N THR A 32 -3.38 11.20 -38.82
CA THR A 32 -2.16 10.42 -38.49
C THR A 32 -2.51 9.10 -37.81
N LEU A 33 -3.42 9.11 -36.84
CA LEU A 33 -3.92 7.89 -36.20
C LEU A 33 -4.68 7.01 -37.18
N SER A 34 -5.56 7.58 -38.02
CA SER A 34 -6.30 6.79 -39.01
C SER A 34 -5.35 6.14 -40.01
N ARG A 35 -4.34 6.86 -40.51
CA ARG A 35 -3.34 6.31 -41.43
C ARG A 35 -2.50 5.20 -40.78
N TYR A 36 -2.15 5.38 -39.52
CA TYR A 36 -1.38 4.39 -38.76
C TYR A 36 -2.20 3.12 -38.52
N LEU A 37 -3.44 3.25 -38.04
CA LEU A 37 -4.31 2.12 -37.77
C LEU A 37 -4.76 1.42 -39.07
N THR A 38 -5.00 2.14 -40.17
CA THR A 38 -5.30 1.49 -41.46
C THR A 38 -4.09 0.77 -42.04
N SER A 39 -2.86 1.25 -41.78
CA SER A 39 -1.65 0.54 -42.20
C SER A 39 -1.45 -0.81 -41.48
N SER A 40 -1.96 -0.95 -40.25
CA SER A 40 -1.91 -2.20 -39.50
C SER A 40 -3.03 -3.19 -39.86
N ILE A 41 -4.01 -2.78 -40.67
CA ILE A 41 -5.15 -3.61 -41.11
C ILE A 41 -4.90 -4.00 -42.57
N ARG A 42 -4.06 -5.02 -42.81
CA ARG A 42 -4.05 -5.73 -44.10
C ARG A 42 -4.58 -7.15 -43.89
N PRO A 43 -5.55 -7.62 -44.69
CA PRO A 43 -6.12 -6.99 -45.89
C PRO A 43 -7.22 -5.96 -45.60
N VAL A 44 -7.24 -4.88 -46.38
CA VAL A 44 -8.20 -3.76 -46.28
C VAL A 44 -9.51 -4.16 -46.96
N ASN A 45 -10.57 -4.39 -46.19
CA ASN A 45 -11.92 -4.55 -46.75
C ASN A 45 -12.56 -3.17 -46.99
N ASN A 46 -13.33 -2.99 -48.07
CA ASN A 46 -13.97 -1.70 -48.42
C ASN A 46 -14.86 -1.12 -47.30
N ALA A 47 -15.36 -1.96 -46.39
CA ALA A 47 -16.09 -1.55 -45.17
C ALA A 47 -15.21 -0.78 -44.16
N THR A 48 -13.89 -1.06 -44.12
CA THR A 48 -12.93 -0.44 -43.20
C THR A 48 -12.33 0.89 -43.71
N GLN A 49 -12.61 1.25 -44.97
CA GLN A 49 -11.95 2.39 -45.63
C GLN A 49 -12.58 3.75 -45.29
N ASN A 50 -13.83 3.77 -44.81
CA ASN A 50 -14.62 5.01 -44.63
C ASN A 50 -15.01 5.33 -43.18
N GLN A 51 -14.40 4.70 -42.18
CA GLN A 51 -14.92 4.76 -40.82
C GLN A 51 -13.98 5.48 -39.85
N HIS A 52 -13.91 6.81 -39.97
CA HIS A 52 -13.33 7.67 -38.91
C HIS A 52 -14.06 7.54 -37.55
N VAL A 53 -15.27 6.97 -37.54
CA VAL A 53 -16.13 6.77 -36.36
C VAL A 53 -15.89 5.43 -35.66
N ASN A 54 -15.38 4.41 -36.36
CA ASN A 54 -15.12 3.08 -35.76
C ASN A 54 -13.78 2.98 -35.01
N HIS A 55 -13.07 4.10 -34.86
CA HIS A 55 -11.85 4.18 -34.05
C HIS A 55 -12.12 4.48 -32.57
N GLU A 56 -13.38 4.72 -32.18
CA GLU A 56 -13.74 4.89 -30.76
C GLU A 56 -13.66 3.58 -29.97
N CYS A 57 -13.75 2.42 -30.66
CA CYS A 57 -13.53 1.12 -30.04
C CYS A 57 -12.94 0.11 -31.05
N PRO A 58 -11.60 -0.03 -31.13
CA PRO A 58 -10.96 -0.97 -32.04
C PRO A 58 -11.20 -2.42 -31.57
N GLN A 59 -12.27 -3.06 -32.04
CA GLN A 59 -12.44 -4.50 -31.85
C GLN A 59 -11.52 -5.21 -32.85
N GLY A 60 -10.45 -5.83 -32.36
CA GLY A 60 -9.53 -6.66 -33.16
C GLY A 60 -8.39 -5.93 -33.87
N ILE A 61 -8.09 -4.66 -33.55
CA ILE A 61 -7.00 -3.93 -34.21
C ILE A 61 -5.67 -4.21 -33.47
N SER A 62 -4.82 -5.02 -34.09
CA SER A 62 -3.45 -5.25 -33.62
C SER A 62 -2.60 -4.02 -33.95
N ALA A 63 -2.47 -3.10 -32.99
CA ALA A 63 -1.64 -1.92 -33.15
C ALA A 63 -0.17 -2.35 -33.34
N THR A 64 0.48 -1.90 -34.42
CA THR A 64 1.90 -2.19 -34.69
C THR A 64 2.81 -1.70 -33.55
N SER A 65 4.02 -2.25 -33.47
CA SER A 65 4.98 -1.96 -32.38
C SER A 65 5.59 -0.56 -32.44
N THR A 66 5.49 0.14 -33.57
CA THR A 66 6.19 1.41 -33.82
C THR A 66 5.29 2.60 -33.59
N ASN A 67 5.62 3.51 -32.66
CA ASN A 67 4.78 4.67 -32.38
C ASN A 67 4.74 5.65 -33.58
N PRO A 68 3.56 6.24 -33.91
CA PRO A 68 3.47 7.23 -34.98
C PRO A 68 4.21 8.52 -34.59
N PRO A 69 4.99 9.13 -35.50
CA PRO A 69 5.68 10.38 -35.19
C PRO A 69 4.68 11.55 -35.03
N GLY A 70 4.84 12.33 -33.97
CA GLY A 70 4.09 13.58 -33.74
C GLY A 70 2.83 13.49 -32.86
N LEU A 71 2.64 12.40 -32.12
CA LEU A 71 1.56 12.28 -31.12
C LEU A 71 2.04 12.74 -29.74
N LYS A 72 1.16 13.42 -29.00
CA LYS A 72 1.39 13.82 -27.58
C LYS A 72 1.30 12.61 -26.65
N ASP A 73 1.96 12.68 -25.50
CA ASP A 73 2.17 11.57 -24.54
C ASP A 73 0.88 10.84 -24.12
N SER A 74 -0.22 11.56 -23.87
CA SER A 74 -1.50 10.95 -23.50
C SER A 74 -2.06 10.00 -24.58
N ARG A 75 -1.80 10.29 -25.86
CA ARG A 75 -2.23 9.46 -27.00
C ARG A 75 -1.30 8.29 -27.23
N ILE A 76 -0.01 8.44 -26.91
CA ILE A 76 0.95 7.34 -26.88
C ILE A 76 0.58 6.36 -25.77
N ALA A 77 0.17 6.85 -24.59
CA ALA A 77 -0.34 6.04 -23.49
C ALA A 77 -1.58 5.25 -23.90
N TYR A 78 -2.52 5.87 -24.63
CA TYR A 78 -3.68 5.16 -25.19
C TYR A 78 -3.27 4.04 -26.16
N LEU A 79 -2.31 4.29 -27.06
CA LEU A 79 -1.79 3.24 -27.95
C LEU A 79 -1.11 2.10 -27.16
N HIS A 80 -0.41 2.42 -26.07
CA HIS A 80 0.15 1.42 -25.16
C HIS A 80 -0.93 0.59 -24.48
N ALA A 81 -2.00 1.22 -23.99
CA ALA A 81 -3.13 0.53 -23.38
C ALA A 81 -3.83 -0.41 -24.38
N LEU A 82 -3.99 0.02 -25.64
CA LEU A 82 -4.53 -0.83 -26.70
C LEU A 82 -3.65 -2.05 -26.98
N ARG A 83 -2.32 -1.88 -27.02
CA ARG A 83 -1.38 -3.00 -27.17
C ARG A 83 -1.46 -3.95 -25.98
N ALA A 84 -1.49 -3.42 -24.76
CA ALA A 84 -1.60 -4.22 -23.55
C ALA A 84 -2.90 -5.04 -23.52
N LYS A 85 -4.02 -4.44 -23.93
CA LYS A 85 -5.29 -5.14 -24.08
C LYS A 85 -5.20 -6.27 -25.12
N ALA A 86 -4.65 -5.99 -26.31
CA ALA A 86 -4.49 -7.01 -27.35
C ALA A 86 -3.59 -8.18 -26.90
N GLN A 87 -2.51 -7.89 -26.17
CA GLN A 87 -1.65 -8.91 -25.57
C GLN A 87 -2.37 -9.71 -24.48
N ALA A 88 -3.16 -9.06 -23.63
CA ALA A 88 -3.94 -9.74 -22.60
C ALA A 88 -4.99 -10.68 -23.23
N GLU A 89 -5.68 -10.24 -24.27
CA GLU A 89 -6.63 -11.08 -25.01
C GLU A 89 -5.94 -12.27 -25.70
N ALA A 90 -4.74 -12.07 -26.25
CA ALA A 90 -3.95 -13.15 -26.85
C ALA A 90 -3.56 -14.20 -25.80
N LYS A 91 -3.04 -13.77 -24.64
CA LYS A 91 -2.71 -14.66 -23.52
C LYS A 91 -3.94 -15.38 -22.99
N HIS A 92 -5.07 -14.69 -22.88
CA HIS A 92 -6.32 -15.31 -22.46
C HIS A 92 -6.75 -16.42 -23.43
N ARG A 93 -6.69 -16.16 -24.74
CA ARG A 93 -6.99 -17.17 -25.76
C ARG A 93 -6.02 -18.34 -25.73
N GLU A 94 -4.73 -18.10 -25.49
CA GLU A 94 -3.72 -19.15 -25.32
C GLU A 94 -4.01 -20.01 -24.08
N LEU A 95 -4.33 -19.39 -22.95
CA LEU A 95 -4.70 -20.09 -21.73
C LEU A 95 -5.98 -20.90 -21.92
N GLN A 96 -7.00 -20.34 -22.58
CA GLN A 96 -8.22 -21.07 -22.93
C GLN A 96 -7.92 -22.28 -23.81
N ALA A 97 -7.11 -22.12 -24.86
CA ALA A 97 -6.70 -23.23 -25.70
C ALA A 97 -5.90 -24.29 -24.93
N SER A 98 -5.04 -23.89 -23.99
CA SER A 98 -4.30 -24.83 -23.13
C SER A 98 -5.21 -25.59 -22.16
N LEU A 99 -6.26 -24.95 -21.66
CA LEU A 99 -7.27 -25.59 -20.81
C LEU A 99 -8.10 -26.58 -21.62
N GLU A 100 -8.50 -26.20 -22.84
CA GLU A 100 -9.22 -27.08 -23.76
C GLU A 100 -8.35 -28.29 -24.16
N ASP A 101 -7.05 -28.10 -24.41
CA ASP A 101 -6.10 -29.20 -24.71
C ASP A 101 -5.86 -30.11 -23.49
N LEU A 102 -5.80 -29.57 -22.28
CA LEU A 102 -5.75 -30.38 -21.05
C LEU A 102 -7.04 -31.17 -20.84
N GLN A 103 -8.20 -30.56 -21.12
CA GLN A 103 -9.49 -31.23 -21.05
C GLN A 103 -9.60 -32.34 -22.09
N SER A 104 -9.17 -32.10 -23.34
CA SER A 104 -9.21 -33.12 -24.39
C SER A 104 -8.23 -34.27 -24.12
N ARG A 105 -7.01 -34.00 -23.66
CA ARG A 105 -6.04 -35.04 -23.26
C ARG A 105 -6.56 -35.89 -22.10
N HIS A 106 -7.22 -35.28 -21.12
CA HIS A 106 -7.83 -36.03 -20.01
C HIS A 106 -8.97 -36.96 -20.49
N LEU A 107 -9.71 -36.57 -21.54
CA LEU A 107 -10.74 -37.40 -22.16
C LEU A 107 -10.14 -38.52 -23.03
N ASP A 108 -9.04 -38.26 -23.73
CA ASP A 108 -8.38 -39.22 -24.63
C ASP A 108 -7.51 -40.26 -23.89
N GLU A 109 -6.86 -39.89 -22.77
CA GLU A 109 -6.01 -40.81 -21.98
C GLU A 109 -6.82 -41.76 -21.08
N ASN A 110 -8.09 -41.47 -20.78
CA ASN A 110 -8.96 -42.32 -19.95
C ASN A 110 -10.43 -42.35 -20.46
N PRO A 111 -10.72 -43.05 -21.57
CA PRO A 111 -12.08 -43.17 -22.10
C PRO A 111 -13.03 -44.02 -21.24
N THR A 112 -12.57 -44.58 -20.12
CA THR A 112 -13.34 -45.52 -19.27
C THR A 112 -13.78 -44.97 -17.92
N LEU A 113 -13.42 -43.74 -17.52
CA LEU A 113 -14.03 -43.14 -16.33
C LEU A 113 -15.32 -42.42 -16.75
N PRO A 114 -16.51 -42.82 -16.25
CA PRO A 114 -17.67 -41.95 -16.34
C PRO A 114 -17.30 -40.64 -15.66
N GLN A 115 -17.62 -39.50 -16.29
CA GLN A 115 -17.47 -38.18 -15.69
C GLN A 115 -17.92 -38.25 -14.23
N SER A 116 -16.96 -38.14 -13.31
CA SER A 116 -17.23 -38.18 -11.89
C SER A 116 -17.95 -36.89 -11.53
N ASP A 117 -19.29 -36.92 -11.59
CA ASP A 117 -20.17 -35.91 -10.98
C ASP A 117 -19.75 -35.62 -9.51
N HIS A 118 -19.01 -36.55 -8.89
CA HIS A 118 -18.41 -36.44 -7.57
C HIS A 118 -17.33 -35.33 -7.44
N ASP A 119 -16.52 -35.08 -8.47
CA ASP A 119 -15.52 -34.01 -8.46
C ASP A 119 -16.18 -32.64 -8.71
N ASP A 120 -17.22 -32.60 -9.53
CA ASP A 120 -18.03 -31.40 -9.75
C ASP A 120 -18.83 -31.01 -8.50
N GLU A 121 -19.33 -31.97 -7.73
CA GLU A 121 -20.10 -31.70 -6.51
C GLU A 121 -19.20 -31.29 -5.33
N SER A 122 -18.00 -31.89 -5.20
CA SER A 122 -17.01 -31.49 -4.20
C SER A 122 -16.39 -30.11 -4.51
N THR A 123 -16.10 -29.82 -5.78
CA THR A 123 -15.61 -28.49 -6.21
C THR A 123 -16.72 -27.43 -6.11
N ARG A 124 -17.98 -27.74 -6.43
CA ARG A 124 -19.12 -26.83 -6.16
C ARG A 124 -19.33 -26.62 -4.67
N GLY A 125 -19.18 -27.66 -3.85
CA GLY A 125 -19.17 -27.57 -2.39
C GLY A 125 -18.07 -26.63 -1.90
N TYR A 126 -16.86 -26.75 -2.43
CA TYR A 126 -15.73 -25.88 -2.09
C TYR A 126 -15.96 -24.42 -2.53
N VAL A 127 -16.47 -24.19 -3.75
CA VAL A 127 -16.78 -22.85 -4.27
C VAL A 127 -17.89 -22.18 -3.46
N THR A 128 -18.91 -22.92 -3.03
CA THR A 128 -19.97 -22.38 -2.17
C THR A 128 -19.41 -22.02 -0.78
N LEU A 129 -18.52 -22.83 -0.23
CA LEU A 129 -17.82 -22.56 1.03
C LEU A 129 -16.93 -21.31 0.92
N LEU A 130 -16.19 -21.13 -0.17
CA LEU A 130 -15.42 -19.92 -0.45
C LEU A 130 -16.30 -18.67 -0.53
N ARG A 131 -17.46 -18.76 -1.19
CA ARG A 131 -18.43 -17.66 -1.25
C ARG A 131 -18.99 -17.32 0.13
N GLN A 132 -19.29 -18.33 0.95
CA GLN A 132 -19.74 -18.12 2.32
C GLN A 132 -18.66 -17.48 3.19
N ARG A 133 -17.40 -17.90 3.07
CA ARG A 133 -16.26 -17.26 3.76
C ARG A 133 -16.08 -15.81 3.36
N ARG A 134 -16.23 -15.49 2.07
CA ARG A 134 -16.14 -14.11 1.58
C ARG A 134 -17.26 -13.23 2.16
N LYS A 135 -18.49 -13.75 2.22
CA LYS A 135 -19.61 -13.07 2.88
C LYS A 135 -19.36 -12.86 4.38
N LEU A 136 -18.77 -13.84 5.06
CA LEU A 136 -18.39 -13.70 6.47
C LEU A 136 -17.30 -12.65 6.67
N ALA A 137 -16.29 -12.59 5.79
CA ALA A 137 -15.26 -11.55 5.84
C ALA A 137 -15.86 -10.16 5.63
N GLU A 138 -16.78 -10.01 4.67
CA GLU A 138 -17.52 -8.76 4.45
C GLU A 138 -18.33 -8.36 5.69
N LEU A 139 -19.04 -9.30 6.32
CA LEU A 139 -19.78 -9.05 7.56
C LEU A 139 -18.86 -8.71 8.73
N ASN A 140 -17.69 -9.35 8.84
CA ASN A 140 -16.70 -9.03 9.88
C ASN A 140 -16.14 -7.61 9.69
N VAL A 141 -15.90 -7.16 8.46
CA VAL A 141 -15.49 -5.77 8.19
C VAL A 141 -16.59 -4.80 8.62
N VAL A 142 -17.85 -5.10 8.33
CA VAL A 142 -18.99 -4.29 8.80
C VAL A 142 -19.05 -4.29 10.33
N GLN A 143 -18.91 -5.45 10.97
CA GLN A 143 -18.93 -5.56 12.43
C GLN A 143 -17.75 -4.80 13.07
N GLU A 144 -16.53 -4.96 12.58
CA GLU A 144 -15.36 -4.20 13.02
C GLU A 144 -15.56 -2.69 12.83
N SER A 145 -16.19 -2.27 11.73
CA SER A 145 -16.49 -0.85 11.51
C SER A 145 -17.53 -0.33 12.51
N LEU A 146 -18.54 -1.13 12.86
CA LEU A 146 -19.52 -0.81 13.88
C LEU A 146 -18.89 -0.80 15.28
N GLU A 147 -18.03 -1.75 15.59
CA GLU A 147 -17.26 -1.79 16.83
C GLU A 147 -16.31 -0.59 16.93
N LYS A 148 -15.67 -0.17 15.83
CA LYS A 148 -14.88 1.06 15.77
C LYS A 148 -15.74 2.31 15.97
N LEU A 149 -16.97 2.35 15.44
CA LEU A 149 -17.91 3.45 15.67
C LEU A 149 -18.46 3.48 17.10
N LEU A 150 -18.62 2.31 17.74
CA LEU A 150 -19.05 2.19 19.14
C LEU A 150 -17.90 2.47 20.11
N ALA A 151 -16.68 2.05 19.78
CA ALA A 151 -15.45 2.32 20.53
C ALA A 151 -14.94 3.75 20.30
N ALA A 152 -15.28 4.36 19.16
CA ALA A 152 -15.25 5.80 18.96
C ALA A 152 -16.31 6.41 19.87
N LYS A 153 -15.94 6.54 21.15
CA LYS A 153 -16.67 7.30 22.13
C LYS A 153 -16.97 8.66 21.48
N PRO A 154 -18.24 9.07 21.34
CA PRO A 154 -18.51 10.46 21.01
C PRO A 154 -17.78 11.30 22.06
N PRO A 155 -17.15 12.44 21.70
CA PRO A 155 -16.51 13.32 22.67
C PRO A 155 -17.59 13.75 23.66
N THR A 156 -17.68 12.98 24.74
CA THR A 156 -18.72 13.12 25.75
C THR A 156 -18.09 13.96 26.83
N ARG A 157 -18.77 15.08 27.08
CA ARG A 157 -18.54 16.09 28.11
C ARG A 157 -17.43 17.08 27.82
N HIS A 158 -17.88 18.26 27.37
CA HIS A 158 -17.51 19.55 27.97
C HIS A 158 -16.05 19.62 28.45
N HIS A 159 -15.10 19.52 27.53
CA HIS A 159 -13.89 20.30 27.69
C HIS A 159 -14.15 21.60 26.95
N ASP A 160 -14.02 22.71 27.67
CA ASP A 160 -14.01 24.00 27.02
C ASP A 160 -12.93 23.94 25.94
N PRO A 161 -13.21 24.42 24.71
CA PRO A 161 -12.27 24.31 23.60
C PRO A 161 -10.90 24.95 23.92
N ARG A 162 -10.86 25.84 24.92
CA ARG A 162 -9.62 26.45 25.45
C ARG A 162 -8.69 25.43 26.11
N ASP A 163 -9.21 24.50 26.89
CA ASP A 163 -8.38 23.52 27.61
C ASP A 163 -7.72 22.55 26.61
N HIS A 164 -8.44 22.19 25.53
CA HIS A 164 -7.88 21.34 24.49
C HIS A 164 -6.81 22.06 23.65
N ILE A 165 -6.97 23.35 23.42
CA ILE A 165 -5.97 24.19 22.74
C ILE A 165 -4.73 24.37 23.64
N GLN A 166 -4.93 24.54 24.94
CA GLN A 166 -3.84 24.69 25.91
C GLN A 166 -3.03 23.39 26.09
N ASP A 167 -3.70 22.23 26.09
CA ASP A 167 -3.05 20.92 26.15
C ASP A 167 -2.29 20.56 24.87
N THR A 168 -2.78 21.01 23.71
CA THR A 168 -2.15 20.68 22.41
C THR A 168 -1.09 21.67 21.96
N ILE A 169 -1.21 22.95 22.34
CA ILE A 169 -0.36 24.05 21.84
C ILE A 169 0.49 24.68 22.97
N GLY A 170 0.17 24.42 24.24
CA GLY A 170 0.80 25.08 25.39
C GLY A 170 0.24 26.49 25.64
N GLU A 171 0.65 27.13 26.74
CA GLU A 171 0.17 28.46 27.12
C GLU A 171 0.60 29.51 26.08
N GLN A 172 -0.40 30.07 25.38
CA GLN A 172 -0.19 31.03 24.30
C GLN A 172 0.11 32.42 24.90
N PRO A 173 1.09 33.18 24.36
CA PRO A 173 1.39 34.52 24.89
C PRO A 173 0.20 35.47 24.70
N ASP A 174 -0.09 36.27 25.73
CA ASP A 174 -1.20 37.23 25.73
C ASP A 174 -1.13 38.16 24.51
N LEU A 175 -2.22 38.16 23.73
CA LEU A 175 -2.37 38.99 22.55
C LEU A 175 -2.58 40.46 22.96
N PRO A 176 -2.00 41.43 22.22
CA PRO A 176 -2.16 42.85 22.52
C PRO A 176 -3.63 43.27 22.42
N ALA A 177 -4.11 43.96 23.47
CA ALA A 177 -5.51 44.33 23.70
C ALA A 177 -6.21 45.05 22.52
N GLU A 178 -5.44 45.67 21.63
CA GLU A 178 -5.91 46.40 20.46
C GLU A 178 -6.62 45.52 19.42
N ARG A 179 -6.36 44.21 19.39
CA ARG A 179 -7.06 43.26 18.49
C ARG A 179 -8.37 42.70 19.03
N LEU A 180 -8.57 42.71 20.35
CA LEU A 180 -9.80 42.17 20.96
C LEU A 180 -10.99 43.12 20.74
N GLU A 181 -10.76 44.43 20.70
CA GLU A 181 -11.81 45.42 20.40
C GLU A 181 -12.34 45.34 18.96
N GLN A 182 -11.53 44.82 18.02
CA GLN A 182 -11.97 44.59 16.63
C GLN A 182 -12.82 43.33 16.48
N ILE A 183 -12.65 42.34 17.36
CA ILE A 183 -13.42 41.08 17.34
C ILE A 183 -14.69 41.22 18.19
N SER A 184 -14.70 42.09 19.20
CA SER A 184 -15.84 42.31 20.09
C SER A 184 -16.84 43.34 19.57
N GLN A 185 -16.97 43.54 18.25
CA GLN A 185 -18.09 44.34 17.72
C GLN A 185 -19.38 43.51 17.85
N PRO A 186 -20.35 43.93 18.68
CA PRO A 186 -21.56 43.16 18.97
C PRO A 186 -22.54 43.06 17.80
N GLU A 187 -22.36 43.87 16.76
CA GLU A 187 -23.27 43.98 15.61
C GLU A 187 -23.28 42.71 14.74
N ASP A 188 -22.18 41.95 14.65
CA ASP A 188 -22.09 40.74 13.82
C ASP A 188 -22.64 39.47 14.51
N ASN A 189 -22.76 39.47 15.83
CA ASN A 189 -23.27 38.32 16.57
C ASN A 189 -24.80 38.20 16.45
N GLU A 190 -25.54 39.31 16.46
CA GLU A 190 -27.00 39.25 16.31
C GLU A 190 -27.42 38.87 14.88
N SER A 191 -26.67 39.34 13.87
CA SER A 191 -26.92 39.00 12.47
C SER A 191 -26.63 37.52 12.17
N SER A 192 -25.55 36.96 12.76
CA SER A 192 -25.22 35.54 12.65
C SER A 192 -26.20 34.66 13.44
N ILE A 193 -26.65 35.08 14.62
CA ILE A 193 -27.72 34.40 15.37
C ILE A 193 -29.04 34.43 14.59
N PHE A 194 -29.36 35.54 13.92
CA PHE A 194 -30.55 35.64 13.08
C PHE A 194 -30.47 34.71 11.87
N LYS A 195 -29.32 34.66 11.17
CA LYS A 195 -29.06 33.70 10.08
C LYS A 195 -29.19 32.26 10.56
N LEU A 196 -28.64 31.93 11.73
CA LEU A 196 -28.77 30.60 12.32
C LEU A 196 -30.23 30.26 12.64
N LYS A 197 -30.98 31.19 13.24
CA LYS A 197 -32.42 30.99 13.52
C LYS A 197 -33.22 30.80 12.23
N GLN A 198 -32.88 31.55 11.18
CA GLN A 198 -33.50 31.41 9.87
C GLN A 198 -33.20 30.03 9.27
N GLU A 199 -31.93 29.62 9.22
CA GLU A 199 -31.52 28.30 8.73
C GLU A 199 -32.16 27.16 9.51
N VAL A 200 -32.26 27.27 10.84
CA VAL A 200 -32.94 26.27 11.68
C VAL A 200 -34.43 26.18 11.36
N LEU A 201 -35.11 27.31 11.12
CA LEU A 201 -36.51 27.32 10.71
C LEU A 201 -36.71 26.76 9.31
N GLU A 202 -35.82 27.07 8.37
CA GLU A 202 -35.83 26.52 7.02
C GLU A 202 -35.59 25.01 7.02
N ALA A 203 -34.60 24.53 7.78
CA ALA A 203 -34.30 23.12 7.95
C ALA A 203 -35.50 22.37 8.57
N ARG A 204 -36.14 22.96 9.60
CA ARG A 204 -37.35 22.39 10.20
C ARG A 204 -38.51 22.32 9.20
N SER A 205 -38.74 23.39 8.42
CA SER A 205 -39.76 23.41 7.37
C SER A 205 -39.51 22.35 6.29
N ARG A 206 -38.25 22.16 5.87
CA ARG A 206 -37.85 21.11 4.91
C ARG A 206 -38.10 19.71 5.48
N MET A 207 -37.74 19.49 6.75
CA MET A 207 -37.98 18.21 7.44
C MET A 207 -39.47 17.91 7.56
N ASP A 208 -40.29 18.88 7.95
CA ASP A 208 -41.74 18.72 8.07
C ASP A 208 -42.37 18.41 6.69
N ARG A 209 -41.92 19.09 5.63
CA ARG A 209 -42.35 18.82 4.24
C ARG A 209 -41.98 17.41 3.80
N ALA A 210 -40.75 16.96 4.08
CA ALA A 210 -40.30 15.61 3.76
C ALA A 210 -41.09 14.54 4.54
N HIS A 211 -41.39 14.80 5.81
CA HIS A 211 -42.19 13.90 6.64
C HIS A 211 -43.65 13.80 6.16
N MET A 212 -44.25 14.92 5.74
CA MET A 212 -45.58 14.93 5.13
C MET A 212 -45.60 14.19 3.78
N ALA A 213 -44.58 14.38 2.93
CA ALA A 213 -44.44 13.65 1.67
C ALA A 213 -44.28 12.13 1.91
N ARG A 214 -43.51 11.73 2.92
CA ARG A 214 -43.35 10.32 3.32
C ARG A 214 -44.67 9.71 3.78
N LYS A 215 -45.45 10.42 4.59
CA LYS A 215 -46.78 9.98 5.03
C LYS A 215 -47.77 9.85 3.88
N GLN A 216 -47.75 10.78 2.92
CA GLN A 216 -48.57 10.70 1.71
C GLN A 216 -48.17 9.51 0.84
N ALA A 217 -46.88 9.26 0.66
CA ALA A 217 -46.37 8.11 -0.07
C ALA A 217 -46.79 6.78 0.58
N THR A 218 -46.68 6.66 1.91
CA THR A 218 -47.10 5.43 2.62
C THR A 218 -48.61 5.20 2.56
N ASN A 219 -49.42 6.26 2.52
CA ASN A 219 -50.88 6.15 2.38
C ASN A 219 -51.31 5.81 0.93
N ALA A 220 -50.47 6.11 -0.06
CA ALA A 220 -50.72 5.81 -1.47
C ALA A 220 -50.30 4.39 -1.90
N MET A 221 -49.57 3.64 -1.05
CA MET A 221 -49.12 2.25 -1.34
C MET A 221 -50.24 1.19 -1.29
N GLY A 222 -51.52 1.60 -1.25
CA GLY A 222 -52.68 0.69 -1.27
C GLY A 222 -53.00 0.12 -2.66
N ASP A 223 -52.61 0.80 -3.73
CA ASP A 223 -52.78 0.34 -5.11
C ASP A 223 -51.43 -0.05 -5.73
N GLN A 224 -51.37 -1.22 -6.36
CA GLN A 224 -50.18 -1.68 -7.08
C GLN A 224 -49.92 -0.75 -8.27
N PRO A 225 -48.80 0.01 -8.29
CA PRO A 225 -48.52 0.93 -9.39
C PRO A 225 -48.20 0.16 -10.67
N GLY A 226 -48.60 0.72 -11.82
CA GLY A 226 -48.29 0.13 -13.11
C GLY A 226 -46.78 0.12 -13.37
N LEU A 227 -46.29 -0.86 -14.14
CA LEU A 227 -44.86 -1.02 -14.46
C LEU A 227 -44.22 0.28 -15.01
N GLN A 228 -44.98 1.05 -15.80
CA GLN A 228 -44.54 2.32 -16.38
C GLN A 228 -44.37 3.42 -15.32
N GLU A 229 -45.24 3.46 -14.30
CA GLU A 229 -45.12 4.39 -13.18
C GLU A 229 -43.93 4.02 -12.28
N GLN A 230 -43.68 2.72 -12.11
CA GLN A 230 -42.52 2.22 -11.36
C GLN A 230 -41.20 2.58 -12.06
N VAL A 231 -41.11 2.40 -13.39
CA VAL A 231 -39.93 2.79 -14.17
C VAL A 231 -39.70 4.30 -14.09
N HIS A 232 -40.75 5.11 -14.26
CA HIS A 232 -40.66 6.56 -14.15
C HIS A 232 -40.26 7.02 -12.73
N ALA A 233 -40.78 6.37 -11.68
CA ALA A 233 -40.39 6.65 -10.29
C ALA A 233 -38.91 6.31 -10.03
N LEU A 234 -38.42 5.19 -10.58
CA LEU A 234 -37.01 4.79 -10.49
C LEU A 234 -36.09 5.73 -11.26
N GLU A 235 -36.49 6.18 -12.45
CA GLU A 235 -35.75 7.19 -13.22
C GLU A 235 -35.66 8.51 -12.45
N LYS A 236 -36.76 8.93 -11.82
CA LYS A 236 -36.78 10.14 -11.00
C LYS A 236 -35.92 10.01 -9.74
N ALA A 237 -35.99 8.88 -9.04
CA ALA A 237 -35.14 8.59 -7.89
C ALA A 237 -33.66 8.55 -8.28
N ARG A 238 -33.33 7.95 -9.43
CA ARG A 238 -31.98 7.95 -9.98
C ARG A 238 -31.48 9.38 -10.23
N ASN A 239 -32.30 10.23 -10.86
CA ASN A 239 -31.92 11.60 -11.15
C ASN A 239 -31.73 12.43 -9.86
N GLU A 240 -32.57 12.22 -8.84
CA GLU A 240 -32.44 12.87 -7.53
C GLU A 240 -31.17 12.42 -6.79
N ILE A 241 -30.81 11.14 -6.84
CA ILE A 241 -29.54 10.63 -6.27
C ILE A 241 -28.34 11.23 -7.01
N VAL A 242 -28.42 11.34 -8.34
CA VAL A 242 -27.36 11.97 -9.15
C VAL A 242 -27.21 13.44 -8.79
N GLU A 243 -28.32 14.18 -8.66
CA GLU A 243 -28.31 15.59 -8.25
C GLU A 243 -27.77 15.76 -6.82
N TRP A 244 -28.18 14.90 -5.88
CA TRP A 244 -27.64 14.92 -4.51
C TRP A 244 -26.14 14.63 -4.49
N MET A 245 -25.68 13.63 -5.24
CA MET A 245 -24.27 13.27 -5.34
C MET A 245 -23.45 14.38 -6.01
N GLN A 246 -23.98 15.02 -7.05
CA GLN A 246 -23.35 16.18 -7.67
C GLN A 246 -23.28 17.37 -6.71
N GLY A 247 -24.34 17.61 -5.95
CA GLY A 247 -24.38 18.65 -4.93
C GLY A 247 -23.41 18.39 -3.77
N GLU A 248 -23.22 17.12 -3.38
CA GLU A 248 -22.28 16.76 -2.32
C GLU A 248 -20.83 16.79 -2.81
N LEU A 249 -20.55 16.33 -4.04
CA LEU A 249 -19.25 16.45 -4.68
C LEU A 249 -18.83 17.90 -4.87
N ALA A 250 -19.77 18.80 -5.22
CA ALA A 250 -19.50 20.22 -5.33
C ALA A 250 -19.08 20.88 -4.00
N LYS A 251 -19.63 20.41 -2.87
CA LYS A 251 -19.21 20.89 -1.53
C LYS A 251 -17.84 20.34 -1.13
N MET A 252 -17.50 19.11 -1.54
CA MET A 252 -16.21 18.49 -1.23
C MET A 252 -15.02 19.18 -1.91
N GLU A 253 -15.22 19.84 -3.06
CA GLU A 253 -14.16 20.60 -3.72
C GLU A 253 -13.75 21.87 -2.94
N GLU A 254 -14.64 22.43 -2.10
CA GLU A 254 -14.36 23.63 -1.31
C GLU A 254 -13.49 23.34 -0.06
N ASP A 255 -13.56 22.13 0.51
CA ASP A 255 -12.81 21.73 1.71
C ASP A 255 -11.40 21.17 1.41
N SER A 256 -11.03 20.99 0.14
CA SER A 256 -9.79 20.31 -0.28
C SER A 256 -8.57 21.24 -0.46
N LEU A 257 -8.68 22.54 -0.18
CA LEU A 257 -7.60 23.52 -0.37
C LEU A 257 -6.48 23.48 0.70
N PHE A 258 -6.58 22.63 1.72
CA PHE A 258 -5.63 22.61 2.85
C PHE A 258 -4.83 21.31 3.06
N LEU A 259 -4.93 20.32 2.15
CA LEU A 259 -4.35 18.99 2.38
C LEU A 259 -3.37 18.49 1.29
N GLU A 260 -2.67 19.38 0.58
CA GLU A 260 -1.78 18.99 -0.53
C GLU A 260 -0.27 18.97 -0.23
N ASP A 261 0.18 19.03 1.02
CA ASP A 261 1.63 18.95 1.33
C ASP A 261 1.99 17.83 2.30
N ALA A 262 1.73 16.58 1.87
CA ALA A 262 2.40 15.41 2.41
C ALA A 262 2.28 14.22 1.45
N SER A 263 3.21 14.10 0.49
CA SER A 263 3.51 12.78 -0.08
C SER A 263 4.97 12.64 -0.51
N PRO A 264 5.63 11.50 -0.21
CA PRO A 264 7.06 11.34 -0.39
C PRO A 264 7.39 11.04 -1.86
N ILE A 265 8.43 11.71 -2.34
CA ILE A 265 9.05 11.53 -3.66
C ILE A 265 9.37 10.04 -3.89
N LYS A 266 8.63 9.41 -4.82
CA LYS A 266 8.93 8.07 -5.35
C LYS A 266 10.30 8.09 -6.04
N ARG A 267 11.30 7.43 -5.47
CA ARG A 267 12.56 7.15 -6.15
C ARG A 267 12.37 5.98 -7.11
N SER A 268 12.94 6.13 -8.31
CA SER A 268 12.91 5.15 -9.39
C SER A 268 13.55 3.83 -8.98
N VAL A 269 12.80 2.75 -9.18
CA VAL A 269 13.27 1.36 -9.16
C VAL A 269 14.41 1.23 -10.18
N ARG A 270 15.62 0.94 -9.71
CA ARG A 270 16.76 0.58 -10.56
C ARG A 270 16.82 -0.94 -10.56
N GLU A 271 16.73 -1.51 -11.75
CA GLU A 271 16.74 -2.96 -12.01
C GLU A 271 17.95 -3.63 -11.33
N ASP A 272 17.66 -4.70 -10.58
CA ASP A 272 18.65 -5.53 -9.90
C ASP A 272 19.48 -6.31 -10.93
N ALA A 273 20.68 -5.82 -11.23
CA ALA A 273 21.73 -6.66 -11.76
C ALA A 273 22.16 -7.68 -10.68
N PRO A 274 22.54 -8.92 -11.05
CA PRO A 274 23.04 -9.88 -10.08
C PRO A 274 24.26 -9.29 -9.38
N ILE A 275 24.12 -9.01 -8.09
CA ILE A 275 25.19 -8.46 -7.25
C ILE A 275 26.28 -9.52 -7.18
N ASP A 276 27.43 -9.25 -7.79
CA ASP A 276 28.63 -10.08 -7.66
C ASP A 276 29.08 -10.06 -6.20
N LEU A 277 28.67 -11.09 -5.45
CA LEU A 277 28.91 -11.26 -4.02
C LEU A 277 30.41 -11.19 -3.69
N GLY A 278 31.29 -11.66 -4.58
CA GLY A 278 32.73 -11.58 -4.39
C GLY A 278 33.24 -10.14 -4.39
N SER A 279 32.73 -9.30 -5.29
CA SER A 279 33.07 -7.87 -5.33
C SER A 279 32.50 -7.09 -4.14
N ALA A 280 31.34 -7.51 -3.63
CA ALA A 280 30.71 -6.91 -2.46
C ALA A 280 31.48 -7.25 -1.19
N GLU A 281 31.85 -8.52 -0.99
CA GLU A 281 32.69 -8.96 0.13
C GLU A 281 34.06 -8.28 0.13
N ALA A 282 34.73 -8.17 -1.03
CA ALA A 282 36.00 -7.48 -1.14
C ALA A 282 35.89 -5.99 -0.73
N ARG A 283 34.78 -5.34 -1.10
CA ARG A 283 34.50 -3.95 -0.74
C ARG A 283 34.23 -3.78 0.76
N ILE A 284 33.54 -4.75 1.37
CA ILE A 284 33.27 -4.77 2.81
C ILE A 284 34.57 -5.04 3.59
N ARG A 285 35.41 -5.98 3.15
CA ARG A 285 36.73 -6.22 3.77
C ARG A 285 37.61 -4.96 3.68
N ALA A 286 37.70 -4.34 2.51
CA ALA A 286 38.47 -3.11 2.34
C ALA A 286 37.95 -1.94 3.20
N SER A 287 36.63 -1.82 3.40
CA SER A 287 36.07 -0.80 4.29
C SER A 287 36.35 -1.11 5.76
N TYR A 288 36.33 -2.38 6.15
CA TYR A 288 36.68 -2.83 7.49
C TYR A 288 38.17 -2.63 7.80
N ASP A 289 39.06 -2.92 6.85
CA ASP A 289 40.51 -2.68 6.96
C ASP A 289 40.81 -1.19 7.11
N ARG A 290 40.08 -0.33 6.37
CA ARG A 290 40.20 1.12 6.52
C ARG A 290 39.73 1.59 7.89
N TYR A 291 38.65 1.00 8.40
CA TYR A 291 38.13 1.30 9.74
C TYR A 291 39.11 0.86 10.85
N THR A 292 39.67 -0.34 10.76
CA THR A 292 40.65 -0.83 11.74
C THR A 292 41.94 -0.02 11.70
N ALA A 293 42.46 0.33 10.52
CA ALA A 293 43.62 1.20 10.38
C ALA A 293 43.38 2.59 10.99
N ALA A 294 42.22 3.20 10.73
CA ALA A 294 41.85 4.48 11.32
C ALA A 294 41.73 4.40 12.85
N ARG A 295 41.24 3.28 13.37
CA ARG A 295 41.10 3.06 14.82
C ARG A 295 42.45 2.84 15.50
N ILE A 296 43.37 2.11 14.86
CA ILE A 296 44.75 1.96 15.34
C ILE A 296 45.44 3.32 15.38
N ALA A 297 45.37 4.10 14.29
CA ALA A 297 45.94 5.45 14.25
C ALA A 297 45.35 6.39 15.33
N LEU A 298 44.05 6.26 15.62
CA LEU A 298 43.43 7.02 16.71
C LEU A 298 43.96 6.57 18.08
N ILE A 299 44.10 5.26 18.32
CA ILE A 299 44.66 4.74 19.56
C ILE A 299 46.12 5.18 19.73
N GLU A 300 46.93 5.15 18.66
CA GLU A 300 48.32 5.63 18.66
C GLU A 300 48.40 7.13 18.95
N SER A 301 47.52 7.93 18.34
CA SER A 301 47.44 9.36 18.62
C SER A 301 47.03 9.64 20.06
N TYR A 302 46.12 8.83 20.61
CA TYR A 302 45.71 8.92 22.00
C TYR A 302 46.85 8.53 22.94
N SER A 303 47.52 7.40 22.70
CA SER A 303 48.66 6.98 23.52
C SER A 303 49.82 7.97 23.50
N SER A 304 50.08 8.62 22.35
CA SER A 304 51.08 9.69 22.25
C SER A 304 50.73 10.94 23.07
N LEU A 305 49.43 11.16 23.33
CA LEU A 305 48.94 12.26 24.15
C LEU A 305 48.95 11.92 25.65
N THR A 306 48.86 10.63 25.98
CA THR A 306 48.84 10.13 27.37
C THR A 306 50.22 9.76 27.91
N GLU A 307 51.24 9.60 27.06
CA GLU A 307 52.62 9.48 27.53
C GLU A 307 53.19 10.86 27.90
N PRO A 308 53.52 11.11 29.18
CA PRO A 308 54.18 12.35 29.56
C PRO A 308 55.59 12.35 28.96
N SER A 309 55.92 13.43 28.24
CA SER A 309 57.26 13.76 27.75
C SER A 309 58.31 13.47 28.84
N ARG A 310 59.05 12.38 28.68
CA ARG A 310 60.24 12.07 29.47
C ARG A 310 61.35 12.98 28.95
N GLU A 311 61.39 14.19 29.51
CA GLU A 311 62.51 15.11 29.33
C GLU A 311 63.80 14.40 29.77
N VAL A 312 64.75 14.34 28.85
CA VAL A 312 66.12 13.92 29.15
C VAL A 312 66.82 15.15 29.70
N ASP A 313 67.02 15.15 31.02
CA ASP A 313 67.93 16.05 31.72
C ASP A 313 69.33 15.97 31.11
N LYS A 314 69.82 17.11 30.63
CA LYS A 314 71.25 17.46 30.68
C LYS A 314 71.39 18.89 31.16
N ALA A 315 71.65 18.99 32.46
CA ALA A 315 72.23 20.13 33.11
C ALA A 315 73.69 20.32 32.66
N ASP A 316 74.08 21.58 32.49
CA ASP A 316 75.31 22.24 32.98
C ASP A 316 75.13 23.74 32.63
N ALA A 317 74.85 24.61 33.62
CA ALA A 317 75.81 25.45 34.36
C ALA A 317 76.66 26.36 33.42
N ASP A 318 76.77 27.68 33.56
CA ASP A 318 76.73 28.53 34.76
C ASP A 318 76.53 30.02 34.39
N ALA A 319 75.97 30.78 35.35
CA ALA A 319 76.16 32.20 35.72
C ALA A 319 76.25 33.30 34.61
N THR A 320 75.54 34.44 34.67
CA THR A 320 75.52 35.44 35.75
C THR A 320 74.42 36.51 35.51
N ALA A 321 73.81 36.93 36.63
CA ALA A 321 73.15 38.20 36.97
C ALA A 321 72.85 39.27 35.89
N GLN A 322 71.59 39.75 35.84
CA GLN A 322 71.19 41.02 36.49
C GLN A 322 69.69 41.29 36.34
N ASP A 323 69.12 41.81 37.43
CA ASP A 323 67.97 42.72 37.56
C ASP A 323 66.83 42.64 36.53
N SER A 324 65.61 42.40 37.02
CA SER A 324 64.71 43.48 37.41
C SER A 324 63.24 43.02 37.35
N VAL A 325 62.47 43.56 38.30
CA VAL A 325 61.01 43.67 38.30
C VAL A 325 60.21 42.39 38.61
N GLU A 326 59.61 42.41 39.80
CA GLU A 326 58.45 41.62 40.17
C GLU A 326 57.35 41.69 39.08
N PRO A 327 56.77 40.57 38.63
CA PRO A 327 55.43 40.60 38.09
C PRO A 327 54.45 40.28 39.22
N GLU A 328 53.67 41.30 39.55
CA GLU A 328 52.39 41.20 40.23
C GLU A 328 51.64 39.94 39.79
N LYS A 329 51.25 39.13 40.78
CA LYS A 329 50.32 38.02 40.60
C LYS A 329 48.95 38.56 40.20
N THR A 330 48.77 38.85 38.92
CA THR A 330 47.44 38.94 38.33
C THR A 330 46.99 37.52 38.05
N THR A 331 46.28 36.92 39.01
CA THR A 331 45.38 35.80 38.73
C THR A 331 44.30 36.30 37.80
N SER A 332 44.60 36.42 36.50
CA SER A 332 43.58 36.60 35.49
C SER A 332 42.72 35.34 35.57
N MET A 333 41.47 35.51 36.00
CA MET A 333 40.45 34.48 35.87
C MET A 333 40.35 34.17 34.37
N VAL A 334 41.07 33.14 33.93
CA VAL A 334 40.93 32.59 32.58
C VAL A 334 39.50 32.08 32.51
N ARG A 335 38.63 32.91 31.94
CA ARG A 335 37.20 32.60 31.77
C ARG A 335 37.13 31.22 31.12
N PRO A 336 36.48 30.21 31.74
CA PRO A 336 36.49 28.83 31.24
C PRO A 336 35.99 28.70 29.80
N ILE A 337 35.22 29.69 29.32
CA ILE A 337 34.79 29.86 27.94
C ILE A 337 35.93 29.95 26.93
N THR A 338 37.04 30.65 27.23
CA THR A 338 38.13 30.79 26.25
C THR A 338 38.90 29.49 26.03
N LYS A 339 38.89 28.59 27.02
CA LYS A 339 39.42 27.22 26.90
C LYS A 339 38.48 26.28 26.13
N LEU A 340 37.18 26.60 26.04
CA LEU A 340 36.18 25.77 25.36
C LEU A 340 36.07 26.10 23.85
N LEU A 341 36.38 27.33 23.44
CA LEU A 341 36.33 27.79 22.05
C LEU A 341 36.99 26.85 21.03
N PRO A 342 38.23 26.34 21.24
CA PRO A 342 38.85 25.43 20.27
C PRO A 342 38.16 24.05 20.17
N HIS A 343 37.37 23.66 21.17
CA HIS A 343 36.64 22.39 21.19
C HIS A 343 35.21 22.50 20.67
N LEU A 344 34.66 23.71 20.47
CA LEU A 344 33.32 23.90 19.89
C LEU A 344 33.11 23.24 18.52
N PRO A 345 34.08 23.25 17.58
CA PRO A 345 33.93 22.54 16.31
C PRO A 345 33.80 21.02 16.48
N LEU A 346 34.49 20.45 17.47
CA LEU A 346 34.38 19.03 17.83
C LEU A 346 33.01 18.72 18.43
N LEU A 347 32.52 19.55 19.36
CA LEU A 347 31.18 19.40 19.93
C LEU A 347 30.07 19.54 18.88
N ALA A 348 30.20 20.50 17.96
CA ALA A 348 29.25 20.67 16.85
C ALA A 348 29.24 19.45 15.92
N ARG A 349 30.42 18.87 15.65
CA ARG A 349 30.53 17.62 14.88
C ARG A 349 29.91 16.43 15.63
N PHE A 350 30.07 16.34 16.96
CA PHE A 350 29.41 15.30 17.76
C PHE A 350 27.89 15.45 17.73
N ALA A 351 27.36 16.66 17.88
CA ALA A 351 25.92 16.91 17.78
C ALA A 351 25.37 16.55 16.39
N GLN A 352 26.12 16.85 15.33
CA GLN A 352 25.74 16.46 13.96
C GLN A 352 25.77 14.94 13.77
N ASN A 353 26.79 14.26 14.31
CA ASN A 353 26.88 12.80 14.26
C ASN A 353 25.73 12.15 15.04
N GLU A 354 25.41 12.65 16.23
CA GLU A 354 24.27 12.19 17.04
C GLU A 354 22.96 12.33 16.26
N ARG A 355 22.73 13.49 15.65
CA ARG A 355 21.54 13.71 14.81
C ARG A 355 21.49 12.75 13.62
N SER A 356 22.62 12.50 12.97
CA SER A 356 22.70 11.54 11.85
C SER A 356 22.44 10.10 12.30
N LEU A 357 22.91 9.73 13.49
CA LEU A 357 22.73 8.39 14.06
C LEU A 357 21.27 8.20 14.48
N LEU A 358 20.64 9.20 15.10
CA LEU A 358 19.21 9.17 15.40
C LEU A 358 18.37 9.04 14.13
N GLN A 359 18.72 9.78 13.07
CA GLN A 359 18.03 9.66 11.79
C GLN A 359 18.18 8.24 11.20
N GLN A 360 19.37 7.65 11.28
CA GLN A 360 19.59 6.28 10.85
C GLN A 360 18.83 5.28 11.71
N ALA A 361 18.78 5.46 13.03
CA ALA A 361 18.03 4.60 13.94
C ALA A 361 16.52 4.62 13.64
N VAL A 362 15.95 5.81 13.45
CA VAL A 362 14.54 5.97 13.05
C VAL A 362 14.27 5.33 11.69
N TYR A 363 15.18 5.52 10.72
CA TYR A 363 15.06 4.88 9.41
C TYR A 363 15.06 3.34 9.50
N LEU A 364 16.00 2.77 10.27
CA LEU A 364 16.08 1.32 10.48
C LEU A 364 14.87 0.78 11.23
N GLN A 365 14.35 1.52 12.22
CA GLN A 365 13.13 1.13 12.92
C GLN A 365 11.92 1.13 11.98
N GLY A 366 11.80 2.13 11.10
CA GLY A 366 10.77 2.15 10.06
C GLY A 366 10.91 1.00 9.07
N GLN A 367 12.14 0.66 8.67
CA GLN A 367 12.40 -0.48 7.79
C GLN A 367 12.06 -1.82 8.46
N LEU A 368 12.37 -1.97 9.76
CA LEU A 368 12.02 -3.15 10.54
C LEU A 368 10.50 -3.32 10.66
N ALA A 369 9.78 -2.23 10.99
CA ALA A 369 8.33 -2.25 11.07
C ALA A 369 7.67 -2.59 9.73
N ALA A 370 8.21 -2.09 8.61
CA ALA A 370 7.75 -2.45 7.28
C ALA A 370 7.98 -3.94 6.98
N SER A 371 9.16 -4.49 7.31
CA SER A 371 9.42 -5.92 7.13
C SER A 371 8.56 -6.80 8.05
N ASP A 372 8.26 -6.35 9.26
CA ASP A 372 7.38 -7.06 10.18
C ASP A 372 5.95 -7.10 9.62
N GLN A 373 5.46 -6.00 9.04
CA GLN A 373 4.17 -5.96 8.36
C GLN A 373 4.15 -6.89 7.14
N GLU A 374 5.19 -6.89 6.31
CA GLU A 374 5.30 -7.81 5.17
C GLU A 374 5.30 -9.28 5.62
N LEU A 375 5.98 -9.60 6.73
CA LEU A 375 5.95 -10.93 7.35
C LEU A 375 4.56 -11.30 7.85
N GLU A 376 3.85 -10.38 8.51
CA GLU A 376 2.48 -10.61 8.95
C GLU A 376 1.53 -10.88 7.76
N GLU A 377 1.65 -10.11 6.68
CA GLU A 377 0.85 -10.30 5.47
C GLU A 377 1.17 -11.65 4.78
N ALA A 378 2.45 -12.03 4.71
CA ALA A 378 2.87 -13.32 4.20
C ALA A 378 2.33 -14.48 5.07
N LEU A 379 2.38 -14.36 6.40
CA LEU A 379 1.82 -15.36 7.32
C LEU A 379 0.29 -15.44 7.23
N LEU A 380 -0.40 -14.31 7.05
CA LEU A 380 -1.84 -14.29 6.80
C LEU A 380 -2.18 -15.02 5.50
N ARG A 381 -1.43 -14.75 4.43
CA ARG A 381 -1.61 -15.43 3.15
C ARG A 381 -1.37 -16.93 3.27
N LEU A 382 -0.25 -17.33 3.86
CA LEU A 382 0.09 -18.74 4.11
C LEU A 382 -0.96 -19.42 4.98
N SER A 383 -1.48 -18.75 6.02
CA SER A 383 -2.54 -19.33 6.87
C SER A 383 -3.86 -19.47 6.10
N GLY A 384 -4.18 -18.54 5.21
CA GLY A 384 -5.34 -18.62 4.32
C GLY A 384 -5.24 -19.71 3.26
N GLU A 385 -4.02 -19.99 2.78
CA GLU A 385 -3.72 -21.10 1.86
C GLU A 385 -3.65 -22.46 2.58
N SER A 386 -3.26 -22.47 3.86
CA SER A 386 -3.19 -23.70 4.65
C SER A 386 -4.57 -24.19 5.11
N HIS A 387 -4.82 -25.48 4.96
CA HIS A 387 -6.04 -26.12 5.51
C HIS A 387 -5.89 -26.59 6.96
N LEU A 388 -4.67 -26.51 7.51
CA LEU A 388 -4.32 -27.04 8.82
C LEU A 388 -4.46 -26.00 9.94
N LEU A 389 -4.47 -24.71 9.60
CA LEU A 389 -4.59 -23.63 10.58
C LEU A 389 -5.95 -22.92 10.48
N PRO A 390 -6.45 -22.38 11.59
CA PRO A 390 -7.58 -21.44 11.56
C PRO A 390 -7.23 -20.22 10.71
N ALA A 391 -8.12 -19.85 9.79
CA ALA A 391 -7.90 -18.72 8.89
C ALA A 391 -7.66 -17.42 9.68
N GLY A 392 -6.59 -16.70 9.36
CA GLY A 392 -6.25 -15.41 9.99
C GLY A 392 -5.28 -15.49 11.18
N SER A 393 -4.75 -16.68 11.48
CA SER A 393 -3.71 -16.86 12.50
C SER A 393 -2.37 -16.25 12.06
N LYS A 394 -2.02 -15.08 12.61
CA LYS A 394 -0.70 -14.44 12.46
C LYS A 394 0.37 -15.01 13.40
N ASP A 395 -0.06 -15.69 14.46
CA ASP A 395 0.85 -16.10 15.53
C ASP A 395 1.74 -17.27 15.12
N ALA A 396 3.05 -17.04 15.03
CA ALA A 396 4.04 -18.09 14.77
C ALA A 396 3.98 -19.26 15.77
N SER A 397 3.51 -19.00 17.00
CA SER A 397 3.32 -20.05 18.01
C SER A 397 2.19 -21.03 17.65
N ALA A 398 1.16 -20.59 16.94
CA ALA A 398 0.08 -21.44 16.46
C ALA A 398 0.58 -22.38 15.36
N TRP A 399 1.38 -21.86 14.42
CA TRP A 399 2.10 -22.66 13.42
C TRP A 399 2.94 -23.76 14.07
N GLY A 400 3.70 -23.43 15.12
CA GLY A 400 4.51 -24.40 15.85
C GLY A 400 3.71 -25.50 16.56
N LYS A 401 2.50 -25.19 17.06
CA LYS A 401 1.60 -26.17 17.69
C LYS A 401 0.99 -27.11 16.65
N VAL A 402 0.44 -26.55 15.58
CA VAL A 402 -0.17 -27.34 14.50
C VAL A 402 0.87 -28.24 13.85
N ALA A 403 2.09 -27.75 13.60
CA ALA A 403 3.17 -28.58 13.08
C ALA A 403 3.42 -29.81 13.97
N LYS A 404 3.55 -29.63 15.29
CA LYS A 404 3.72 -30.73 16.24
C LYS A 404 2.52 -31.68 16.28
N GLU A 405 1.31 -31.16 16.22
CA GLU A 405 0.10 -31.98 16.17
C GLU A 405 0.05 -32.84 14.91
N THR A 406 0.37 -32.25 13.75
CA THR A 406 0.41 -32.98 12.47
C THR A 406 1.54 -34.01 12.42
N GLU A 407 2.69 -33.70 13.00
CA GLU A 407 3.80 -34.65 13.15
C GLU A 407 3.38 -35.85 14.01
N ASN A 408 2.71 -35.61 15.15
CA ASN A 408 2.21 -36.68 16.00
C ASN A 408 1.14 -37.52 15.29
N VAL A 409 0.19 -36.89 14.58
CA VAL A 409 -0.87 -37.60 13.85
C VAL A 409 -0.28 -38.47 12.74
N THR A 410 0.65 -37.93 11.95
CA THR A 410 1.33 -38.70 10.90
C THR A 410 2.17 -39.83 11.48
N GLU A 411 2.85 -39.61 12.61
CA GLU A 411 3.59 -40.67 13.30
C GLU A 411 2.65 -41.80 13.77
N THR A 412 1.49 -41.46 14.34
CA THR A 412 0.50 -42.47 14.76
C THR A 412 -0.08 -43.23 13.57
N PHE A 413 -0.44 -42.52 12.49
CA PHE A 413 -0.96 -43.13 11.26
C PHE A 413 0.04 -44.10 10.63
N VAL A 414 1.31 -43.69 10.53
CA VAL A 414 2.37 -44.57 10.00
C VAL A 414 2.60 -45.78 10.90
N LYS A 415 2.56 -45.61 12.23
CA LYS A 415 2.70 -46.73 13.17
C LYS A 415 1.54 -47.72 13.05
N GLU A 416 0.31 -47.24 12.94
CA GLU A 416 -0.88 -48.08 12.76
C GLU A 416 -0.81 -48.85 11.44
N HIS A 417 -0.50 -48.17 10.33
CA HIS A 417 -0.39 -48.81 9.02
C HIS A 417 0.78 -49.82 8.95
N LEU A 418 1.88 -49.55 9.65
CA LEU A 418 2.97 -50.52 9.83
C LEU A 418 2.57 -51.74 10.68
N GLN A 419 1.65 -51.58 11.63
CA GLN A 419 1.14 -52.70 12.42
C GLN A 419 0.15 -53.53 11.60
N GLU A 420 -0.76 -52.90 10.86
CA GLU A 420 -1.69 -53.57 9.94
C GLU A 420 -0.94 -54.39 8.89
N SER A 421 0.03 -53.77 8.20
CA SER A 421 0.85 -54.48 7.21
C SER A 421 1.64 -55.63 7.82
N ARG A 422 2.15 -55.51 9.06
CA ARG A 422 2.78 -56.63 9.78
C ARG A 422 1.78 -57.75 10.08
N GLN A 423 0.55 -57.42 10.47
CA GLN A 423 -0.49 -58.41 10.70
C GLN A 423 -0.87 -59.13 9.41
N GLU A 424 -1.05 -58.40 8.31
CA GLU A 424 -1.31 -58.97 6.98
C GLU A 424 -0.17 -59.90 6.54
N VAL A 425 1.09 -59.46 6.62
CA VAL A 425 2.26 -60.29 6.30
C VAL A 425 2.29 -61.55 7.18
N SER A 426 1.99 -61.44 8.48
CA SER A 426 1.94 -62.60 9.38
C SER A 426 0.79 -63.56 9.04
N SER A 427 -0.34 -63.05 8.58
CA SER A 427 -1.47 -63.87 8.12
C SER A 427 -1.14 -64.60 6.83
N ILE A 428 -0.48 -63.92 5.88
CA ILE A 428 -0.02 -64.50 4.62
C ILE A 428 1.04 -65.57 4.91
N SER A 429 1.99 -65.32 5.81
CA SER A 429 2.99 -66.33 6.18
C SER A 429 2.34 -67.56 6.81
N ALA A 430 1.33 -67.39 7.67
CA ALA A 430 0.57 -68.51 8.25
C ALA A 430 -0.19 -69.31 7.18
N ILE A 431 -0.77 -68.66 6.17
CA ILE A 431 -1.42 -69.32 5.04
C ILE A 431 -0.40 -70.11 4.21
N VAL A 432 0.77 -69.52 3.92
CA VAL A 432 1.86 -70.19 3.20
C VAL A 432 2.35 -71.42 3.96
N ASP A 433 2.53 -71.31 5.27
CA ASP A 433 2.92 -72.43 6.13
C ASP A 433 1.88 -73.55 6.09
N LEU A 434 0.58 -73.22 6.19
CA LEU A 434 -0.52 -74.19 6.03
C LEU A 434 -0.52 -74.87 4.66
N CYS A 435 -0.33 -74.11 3.58
CA CYS A 435 -0.20 -74.65 2.23
C CYS A 435 1.02 -75.58 2.11
N SER A 436 2.15 -75.21 2.73
CA SER A 436 3.36 -76.03 2.74
C SER A 436 3.14 -77.35 3.48
N LEU A 437 2.45 -77.32 4.63
CA LEU A 437 2.10 -78.52 5.40
C LEU A 437 1.17 -79.43 4.60
N ARG A 438 0.14 -78.86 3.95
CA ARG A 438 -0.75 -79.62 3.06
C ARG A 438 0.03 -80.29 1.91
N SER A 439 0.99 -79.58 1.31
CA SER A 439 1.82 -80.15 0.24
C SER A 439 2.67 -81.33 0.73
N LYS A 440 3.26 -81.23 1.94
CA LYS A 440 4.04 -82.32 2.56
C LYS A 440 3.18 -83.55 2.87
N VAL A 441 1.95 -83.35 3.36
CA VAL A 441 0.99 -84.44 3.62
C VAL A 441 0.55 -85.12 2.32
N LEU A 442 0.37 -84.35 1.24
CA LEU A 442 0.04 -84.92 -0.07
C LEU A 442 1.21 -85.68 -0.69
N ALA A 443 2.45 -85.29 -0.41
CA ALA A 443 3.65 -85.99 -0.90
C ALA A 443 4.00 -87.27 -0.09
N SER A 444 3.43 -87.46 1.09
CA SER A 444 3.67 -88.64 1.94
C SER A 444 2.64 -89.76 1.79
N LYS A 445 1.70 -89.62 0.84
CA LYS A 445 0.79 -90.68 0.38
C LYS A 445 1.21 -91.10 -1.02
#